data_AF-A0A1S8NCX8-F1
#
_entry.id   AF-A0A1S8NCX8-F1
#
_cell.length_a   1.000
_cell.length_b   1.000
_cell.length_c   1.000
_cell.angle_alpha   90.00
_cell.angle_beta   90.00
_cell.angle_gamma   90.00
#
_symmetry.space_group_name_H-M   'P 1'
#
loop_
_entity.id
_entity.type
_entity.pdbx_description
1 polymer ?
#
loop_
_entity_poly.entity_id
_entity_poly.type
_entity_poly.pdbx_seq_one_letter_code
_entity_poly.pdbx_strand_id
1 'polypeptide(L)'
;MKRKKIRIEEQAELLLNEFKEMYEPKNKIIDEIILNEQNNLSKGEIPQVVLKHVVVAIYRVVFIEKVTVGDSAYKILQRMDKLSRSNGWLPFGIVNPF
;
A
#
# COMPACT_ATOMS: atom_id res chain seq x y z
N MET A 1 18.01 -2.71 22.23
CA MET A 1 17.82 -1.78 21.09
C MET A 1 16.32 -1.60 20.85
N LYS A 2 15.72 -0.47 21.25
CA LYS A 2 14.28 -0.23 21.05
C LYS A 2 14.03 -0.11 19.53
N ARG A 3 13.26 -1.04 18.94
CA ARG A 3 12.83 -0.93 17.54
C ARG A 3 12.03 0.37 17.42
N LYS A 4 12.55 1.34 16.66
CA LYS A 4 11.84 2.59 16.38
C LYS A 4 10.55 2.21 15.66
N LYS A 5 9.40 2.47 16.27
CA LYS A 5 8.08 2.11 15.71
C LYS A 5 7.86 3.06 14.53
N ILE A 6 8.10 2.57 13.32
CA ILE A 6 7.85 3.31 12.07
C ILE A 6 6.36 3.65 12.03
N ARG A 7 6.03 4.90 11.73
CA ARG A 7 4.65 5.35 11.64
C ARG A 7 3.93 4.61 10.51
N ILE A 8 2.63 4.38 10.65
CA ILE A 8 1.89 3.60 9.65
C ILE A 8 1.82 4.32 8.30
N GLU A 9 1.87 5.65 8.30
CA GLU A 9 2.02 6.49 7.11
C GLU A 9 3.33 6.17 6.36
N GLU A 10 4.46 6.17 7.07
CA GLU A 10 5.78 5.85 6.51
C GLU A 10 5.83 4.42 5.97
N GLN A 11 5.19 3.46 6.65
CA GLN A 11 5.11 2.07 6.17
C GLN A 11 4.30 1.97 4.87
N ALA A 12 3.19 2.70 4.77
CA ALA A 12 2.39 2.70 3.55
C ALA A 12 3.15 3.31 2.38
N GLU A 13 3.83 4.44 2.59
CA GLU A 13 4.65 5.09 1.57
C GLU A 13 5.79 4.20 1.08
N LEU A 14 6.51 3.55 2.01
CA LEU A 14 7.58 2.60 1.67
C LEU A 14 7.05 1.45 0.81
N LEU A 15 5.92 0.84 1.20
CA LEU A 15 5.35 -0.26 0.42
C LEU A 15 4.93 0.20 -0.98
N LEU A 16 4.32 1.39 -1.12
CA LEU A 16 3.91 1.93 -2.43
C LEU A 16 5.11 2.15 -3.34
N ASN A 17 6.21 2.70 -2.81
CA ASN A 17 7.44 2.91 -3.55
C ASN A 17 8.12 1.58 -3.93
N GLU A 18 8.23 0.65 -2.98
CA GLU A 18 8.77 -0.69 -3.24
C GLU A 18 7.97 -1.41 -4.34
N PHE A 19 6.63 -1.35 -4.29
CA PHE A 19 5.79 -1.97 -5.31
C PHE A 19 6.04 -1.32 -6.67
N LYS A 20 6.03 0.02 -6.74
CA LYS A 20 6.24 0.80 -7.98
C LYS A 20 7.56 0.44 -8.66
N GLU A 21 8.63 0.30 -7.89
CA GLU A 21 9.95 -0.09 -8.41
C GLU A 21 9.94 -1.53 -8.92
N MET A 22 9.35 -2.45 -8.15
CA MET A 22 9.50 -3.89 -8.36
C MET A 22 8.55 -4.52 -9.38
N TYR A 23 7.37 -3.92 -9.62
CA TYR A 23 6.35 -4.57 -10.44
C TYR A 23 6.74 -4.56 -11.92
N GLU A 24 6.60 -5.70 -12.59
CA GLU A 24 6.87 -5.85 -14.03
C GLU A 24 5.92 -6.90 -14.64
N PRO A 25 5.52 -6.77 -15.91
CA PRO A 25 5.82 -5.64 -16.80
C PRO A 25 5.13 -4.33 -16.35
N LYS A 26 5.77 -3.18 -16.61
CA LYS A 26 5.13 -1.87 -16.34
C LYS A 26 3.81 -1.72 -17.08
N ASN A 27 2.82 -1.10 -16.41
CA ASN A 27 1.46 -0.95 -16.91
C ASN A 27 0.92 0.43 -16.52
N LYS A 28 0.48 1.21 -17.51
CA LYS A 28 0.01 2.60 -17.32
C LYS A 28 -1.15 2.72 -16.33
N ILE A 29 -2.09 1.78 -16.34
CA ILE A 29 -3.24 1.81 -15.42
C ILE A 29 -2.75 1.59 -13.98
N ILE A 30 -1.80 0.68 -13.78
CA ILE A 30 -1.19 0.44 -12.46
C ILE A 30 -0.39 1.67 -12.02
N ASP A 31 0.36 2.31 -12.91
CA ASP A 31 1.09 3.56 -12.60
C ASP A 31 0.15 4.69 -12.16
N GLU A 32 -0.97 4.86 -12.84
CA GLU A 32 -2.00 5.85 -12.49
C GLU A 32 -2.64 5.57 -11.13
N ILE A 33 -2.95 4.31 -10.83
CA ILE A 33 -3.46 3.88 -9.51
C ILE A 33 -2.45 4.25 -8.42
N ILE A 34 -1.18 3.90 -8.59
CA ILE A 34 -0.13 4.18 -7.60
C ILE A 34 -0.01 5.69 -7.39
N LEU A 35 0.06 6.47 -8.47
CA LEU A 35 0.21 7.92 -8.40
C LEU A 35 -0.98 8.59 -7.68
N ASN A 36 -2.20 8.17 -7.99
CA ASN A 36 -3.40 8.70 -7.35
C ASN A 36 -3.39 8.45 -5.84
N GLU A 37 -3.04 7.22 -5.44
CA GLU A 37 -3.06 6.83 -4.04
C GLU A 37 -1.87 7.38 -3.24
N GLN A 38 -0.71 7.61 -3.88
CA GLN A 38 0.39 8.40 -3.30
C GLN A 38 -0.06 9.84 -3.01
N ASN A 39 -0.83 10.45 -3.91
CA ASN A 39 -1.39 11.78 -3.68
C ASN A 39 -2.40 11.78 -2.53
N ASN A 40 -3.26 10.76 -2.42
CA ASN A 40 -4.21 10.63 -1.30
C ASN A 40 -3.49 10.49 0.05
N LEU A 41 -2.42 9.69 0.10
CA LEU A 41 -1.58 9.55 1.29
C LEU A 41 -0.96 10.90 1.69
N SER A 42 -0.45 11.68 0.72
CA SER A 42 0.13 13.01 0.97
C SER A 42 -0.89 14.04 1.50
N LYS A 43 -2.18 13.85 1.20
CA LYS A 43 -3.28 14.69 1.71
C LYS A 43 -3.72 14.30 3.13
N GLY A 44 -3.09 13.29 3.73
CA GLY A 44 -3.40 12.81 5.07
C GLY A 44 -4.57 11.84 5.13
N GLU A 45 -4.93 11.21 4.01
CA GLU A 45 -5.89 10.11 4.05
C GLU A 45 -5.37 8.93 4.88
N ILE A 46 -6.30 8.12 5.38
CA ILE A 46 -6.00 6.98 6.24
C ILE A 46 -5.15 5.97 5.47
N PRO A 47 -3.90 5.69 5.88
CA PRO A 47 -2.98 4.83 5.13
C PRO A 47 -3.55 3.44 4.83
N GLN A 48 -4.32 2.85 5.75
CA GLN A 48 -4.97 1.58 5.49
C GLN A 48 -6.02 1.63 4.39
N VAL A 49 -6.78 2.73 4.31
CA VAL A 49 -7.80 2.92 3.27
C VAL A 49 -7.11 3.06 1.92
N VAL A 50 -6.06 3.88 1.85
CA VAL A 50 -5.21 4.05 0.66
C VAL A 50 -4.65 2.71 0.19
N LEU A 51 -4.01 1.94 1.08
CA LEU A 51 -3.47 0.62 0.73
C LEU A 51 -4.54 -0.37 0.29
N LYS A 52 -5.74 -0.33 0.89
CA LYS A 52 -6.86 -1.17 0.47
C LYS A 52 -7.31 -0.82 -0.94
N HIS A 53 -7.40 0.46 -1.28
CA HIS A 53 -7.77 0.91 -2.62
C HIS A 53 -6.75 0.45 -3.66
N VAL A 54 -5.46 0.62 -3.39
CA VAL A 54 -4.37 0.14 -4.26
C VAL A 54 -4.47 -1.36 -4.51
N VAL A 55 -4.57 -2.16 -3.44
CA VAL A 55 -4.63 -3.62 -3.53
C VAL A 55 -5.81 -4.08 -4.37
N VAL A 56 -7.01 -3.55 -4.09
CA VAL A 56 -8.23 -3.93 -4.80
C VAL A 56 -8.16 -3.51 -6.27
N ALA A 57 -7.67 -2.30 -6.56
CA ALA A 57 -7.56 -1.78 -7.92
C ALA A 57 -6.56 -2.60 -8.75
N ILE A 58 -5.38 -2.92 -8.20
CA ILE A 58 -4.38 -3.74 -8.89
C ILE A 58 -4.89 -5.15 -9.15
N TYR A 59 -5.56 -5.79 -8.17
CA TYR A 59 -6.16 -7.11 -8.41
C TYR A 59 -7.21 -7.10 -9.53
N ARG A 60 -8.00 -6.03 -9.63
CA ARG A 60 -8.96 -5.86 -10.73
C ARG A 60 -8.23 -5.74 -12.08
N VAL A 61 -7.17 -4.95 -12.17
CA VAL A 61 -6.39 -4.80 -13.40
C VAL A 61 -5.78 -6.14 -13.82
N VAL A 62 -5.10 -6.83 -12.90
CA VAL A 62 -4.54 -8.18 -13.14
C VAL A 62 -5.61 -9.14 -13.65
N PHE A 63 -6.80 -9.12 -13.06
CA PHE A 63 -7.87 -10.03 -13.44
C PHE A 63 -8.53 -9.69 -14.79
N ILE A 64 -8.79 -8.41 -15.06
CA ILE A 64 -9.50 -7.92 -16.26
C ILE A 64 -8.56 -7.92 -17.47
N GLU A 65 -7.39 -7.30 -17.33
CA GLU A 65 -6.40 -7.14 -18.41
C GLU A 65 -5.55 -8.40 -18.63
N LYS A 66 -5.69 -9.43 -17.77
CA LYS A 66 -4.91 -10.67 -17.80
C LYS A 66 -3.39 -10.42 -17.76
N VAL A 67 -2.97 -9.36 -17.06
CA VAL A 67 -1.57 -9.00 -16.86
C VAL A 67 -1.02 -9.59 -15.55
N THR A 68 0.30 -9.69 -15.44
CA THR A 68 0.99 -10.01 -14.19
C THR A 68 1.69 -8.77 -13.63
N VAL A 69 1.98 -8.79 -12.33
CA VAL A 69 2.83 -7.79 -11.66
C VAL A 69 4.19 -8.37 -11.25
N GLY A 70 4.40 -9.68 -11.46
CA GLY A 70 5.59 -10.41 -11.02
C GLY A 70 5.55 -10.85 -9.56
N ASP A 71 6.22 -11.96 -9.25
CA ASP A 71 6.17 -12.61 -7.93
C ASP A 71 6.66 -11.72 -6.79
N SER A 72 7.71 -10.95 -7.05
CA SER A 72 8.29 -10.05 -6.04
C SER A 72 7.34 -8.92 -5.68
N ALA A 73 6.69 -8.29 -6.67
CA ALA A 73 5.70 -7.26 -6.42
C ALA A 73 4.41 -7.83 -5.82
N TYR A 74 4.03 -9.05 -6.19
CA TYR A 74 2.91 -9.75 -5.56
C TYR A 74 3.14 -9.94 -4.04
N LYS A 75 4.35 -10.28 -3.61
CA LYS A 75 4.69 -10.34 -2.17
C LYS A 75 4.54 -8.99 -1.48
N ILE A 76 4.86 -7.88 -2.17
CA ILE A 76 4.67 -6.53 -1.63
C ILE A 76 3.17 -6.22 -1.54
N LEU A 77 2.38 -6.57 -2.56
CA LEU A 77 0.93 -6.41 -2.58
C LEU A 77 0.26 -7.16 -1.42
N GLN A 78 0.75 -8.37 -1.08
CA GLN A 78 0.30 -9.11 0.10
C GLN A 78 0.64 -8.40 1.42
N ARG A 79 1.80 -7.73 1.50
CA ARG A 79 2.17 -6.93 2.68
C ARG A 79 1.27 -5.68 2.81
N MET A 80 0.95 -5.03 1.69
CA MET A 80 -0.01 -3.93 1.66
C MET A 80 -1.40 -4.37 2.14
N ASP A 81 -1.89 -5.50 1.64
CA ASP A 81 -3.19 -6.07 2.04
C ASP A 81 -3.22 -6.44 3.54
N LYS A 82 -2.09 -6.92 4.08
CA LYS A 82 -1.96 -7.15 5.51
C LYS A 82 -2.01 -5.84 6.31
N LEU A 83 -1.29 -4.81 5.86
CA LEU A 83 -1.24 -3.53 6.55
C LEU A 83 -2.58 -2.79 6.48
N SER A 84 -3.29 -2.90 5.35
CA SER A 84 -4.62 -2.30 5.16
C SER A 84 -5.70 -2.86 6.09
N ARG A 85 -5.50 -4.08 6.59
CA ARG A 85 -6.39 -4.74 7.57
C ARG A 85 -5.91 -4.57 9.01
N SER A 86 -4.82 -3.85 9.24
CA SER A 86 -4.29 -3.67 10.58
C SER A 86 -5.06 -2.58 11.34
N ASN A 87 -5.32 -2.83 12.62
CA ASN A 87 -5.91 -1.85 13.56
C ASN A 87 -4.89 -0.79 14.01
N GLY A 88 -3.85 -0.53 13.21
CA GLY A 88 -2.69 0.27 13.59
C GLY A 88 -2.85 1.78 13.46
N TRP A 89 -3.94 2.26 12.84
CA TRP A 89 -4.22 3.68 12.68
C TRP A 89 -5.36 4.08 13.58
N LEU A 90 -5.04 4.97 14.50
CA LEU A 90 -5.99 5.61 15.39
C LEU A 90 -5.87 7.12 15.12
N PRO A 91 -6.98 7.83 14.85
CA PRO A 91 -6.97 9.27 14.56
C PRO A 91 -6.42 10.13 15.71
N PHE A 92 -6.24 9.55 16.91
CA PHE A 92 -5.72 10.20 18.11
C PHE A 92 -4.38 9.62 18.59
N GLY A 93 -3.68 8.86 17.75
CA GLY A 93 -2.51 8.08 18.16
C GLY A 93 -2.89 6.83 18.94
N ILE A 94 -1.88 6.01 19.24
CA ILE A 94 -2.05 4.73 19.95
C ILE A 94 -2.61 5.03 21.34
N VAL A 95 -3.90 4.71 21.58
CA VAL A 95 -4.40 4.56 22.94
C VAL A 95 -3.75 3.30 23.48
N ASN A 96 -2.68 3.49 24.23
CA ASN A 96 -2.01 2.43 24.95
C ASN A 96 -3.00 1.86 25.99
N PRO A 97 -3.47 0.60 25.87
CA PRO A 97 -4.30 0.01 26.92
C PRO A 97 -3.46 -0.61 28.04
N PHE A 98 -2.14 -0.37 28.09
CA PHE A 98 -1.23 -0.93 29.09
C PHE A 98 -0.23 0.09 29.63
#